data_AF-A0A0F5W2E2-F1
#
_entry.id   AF-A0A0F5W2E2-F1
#
_cell.length_a   1.000
_cell.length_b   1.000
_cell.length_c   1.000
_cell.angle_alpha   90.00
_cell.angle_beta   90.00
_cell.angle_gamma   90.00
#
_symmetry.space_group_name_H-M   'P 1'
#
loop_
_entity.id
_entity.type
_entity.pdbx_description
1 polymer ?
#
loop_
_entity_poly.entity_id
_entity_poly.type
_entity_poly.pdbx_seq_one_letter_code
_entity_poly.pdbx_strand_id
1 'polypeptide(L)'
;MSGTPVPSHGFMAVRRGYRPEQVDAYAAALSQDRDTSWERAARLTVLAKEMEADLEALRERVARLAPQTYETLGERARRLFQLGQEEAAAVGDGARQEARRLAEAAQERANGVRDAAHAHADAVRADAEERARQRLLGARAEADEIRITARREVKEGRTEALAALREVRQRTIGMLAEQDTEHAERWAEAEREEAERAAALDARHAEQVARAEAALSEAKQAFADAETSARQRQEEAHVRAAEILAEARVREDRIARETERVLREHGERWDDVHAHIDLVRNSLTTLTGRAPAE
;
A
#
# COMPACT_ATOMS: atom_id res chain seq x y z
N MET A 1 -16.66 -60.40 16.36
CA MET A 1 -15.19 -60.19 16.37
C MET A 1 -14.60 -61.01 15.25
N SER A 2 -14.53 -60.44 14.05
CA SER A 2 -14.03 -61.12 12.86
C SER A 2 -12.52 -60.90 12.82
N GLY A 3 -11.74 -61.93 13.17
CA GLY A 3 -10.29 -61.89 13.06
C GLY A 3 -9.90 -61.82 11.58
N THR A 4 -9.17 -60.77 11.21
CA THR A 4 -8.56 -60.65 9.89
C THR A 4 -7.59 -61.82 9.72
N PRO A 5 -7.71 -62.65 8.66
CA PRO A 5 -6.76 -63.73 8.44
C PRO A 5 -5.39 -63.13 8.11
N VAL A 6 -4.37 -63.58 8.83
CA VAL A 6 -2.97 -63.22 8.54
C VAL A 6 -2.56 -63.99 7.26
N PRO A 7 -2.10 -63.31 6.19
CA PRO A 7 -1.70 -63.99 4.96
C PRO A 7 -0.48 -64.87 5.19
N SER A 8 -0.56 -66.15 4.83
CA SER A 8 0.48 -67.14 5.18
C SER A 8 1.81 -66.94 4.46
N HIS A 9 1.82 -66.17 3.37
CA HIS A 9 3.00 -65.92 2.53
C HIS A 9 3.59 -64.50 2.67
N GLY A 10 3.09 -63.68 3.60
CA GLY A 10 3.72 -62.40 3.96
C GLY A 10 3.66 -61.28 2.91
N PHE A 11 2.84 -61.41 1.86
CA PHE A 11 2.70 -60.36 0.84
C PHE A 11 2.01 -59.11 1.39
N MET A 12 2.57 -57.92 1.12
CA MET A 12 1.99 -56.65 1.54
C MET A 12 0.79 -56.25 0.67
N ALA A 13 -0.33 -55.88 1.29
CA ALA A 13 -1.53 -55.43 0.60
C ALA A 13 -1.41 -53.94 0.16
N VAL A 14 -1.68 -53.65 -1.11
CA VAL A 14 -1.69 -52.30 -1.67
C VAL A 14 -3.07 -51.91 -2.20
N ARG A 15 -3.37 -50.60 -2.24
CA ARG A 15 -4.71 -50.01 -2.49
C ARG A 15 -5.36 -50.41 -3.84
N ARG A 16 -4.61 -51.00 -4.78
CA ARG A 16 -5.09 -51.62 -6.04
C ARG A 16 -4.32 -52.92 -6.35
N GLY A 17 -4.21 -53.81 -5.37
CA GLY A 17 -3.54 -55.11 -5.50
C GLY A 17 -4.47 -56.25 -5.93
N TYR A 18 -3.87 -57.40 -6.27
CA TYR A 18 -4.59 -58.65 -6.45
C TYR A 18 -5.32 -59.07 -5.18
N ARG A 19 -6.40 -59.85 -5.32
CA ARG A 19 -7.19 -60.35 -4.19
C ARG A 19 -6.29 -61.26 -3.32
N PRO A 20 -6.06 -60.95 -2.03
CA PRO A 20 -5.14 -61.70 -1.18
C PRO A 20 -5.45 -63.21 -1.15
N GLU A 21 -6.72 -63.58 -1.05
CA GLU A 21 -7.16 -64.99 -1.05
C GLU A 21 -6.81 -65.73 -2.34
N GLN A 22 -6.86 -65.06 -3.50
CA GLN A 22 -6.45 -65.65 -4.78
C GLN A 22 -4.93 -65.79 -4.88
N VAL A 23 -4.18 -64.82 -4.34
CA VAL A 23 -2.71 -64.87 -4.29
C VAL A 23 -2.25 -65.99 -3.37
N ASP A 24 -2.85 -66.13 -2.19
CA ASP A 24 -2.52 -67.19 -1.24
C ASP A 24 -2.87 -68.57 -1.79
N ALA A 25 -4.05 -68.73 -2.43
CA ALA A 25 -4.41 -69.99 -3.07
C ALA A 25 -3.45 -70.36 -4.21
N TYR A 26 -3.03 -69.39 -5.02
CA TYR A 26 -2.08 -69.60 -6.11
C TYR A 26 -0.66 -69.88 -5.61
N ALA A 27 -0.20 -69.17 -4.57
CA ALA A 27 1.10 -69.40 -3.94
C ALA A 27 1.16 -70.76 -3.24
N ALA A 28 0.06 -71.20 -2.62
CA ALA A 28 -0.05 -72.54 -2.04
C ALA A 28 0.02 -73.63 -3.11
N ALA A 29 -0.70 -73.47 -4.23
CA ALA A 29 -0.64 -74.40 -5.36
C ALA A 29 0.78 -74.48 -5.96
N LEU A 30 1.44 -73.34 -6.18
CA LEU A 30 2.83 -73.31 -6.65
C LEU A 30 3.81 -73.98 -5.69
N SER A 31 3.62 -73.79 -4.38
CA SER A 31 4.46 -74.41 -3.36
C SER A 31 4.26 -75.94 -3.34
N GLN A 32 3.01 -76.40 -3.48
CA GLN A 32 2.68 -77.82 -3.58
C GLN A 32 3.26 -78.46 -4.86
N ASP A 33 3.18 -77.77 -5.99
CA ASP A 33 3.76 -78.23 -7.27
C ASP A 33 5.29 -78.30 -7.20
N ARG A 34 5.92 -77.30 -6.56
CA ARG A 34 7.35 -77.32 -6.26
C ARG A 34 7.70 -78.54 -5.42
N ASP A 35 7.03 -78.73 -4.30
CA ASP A 35 7.35 -79.81 -3.35
C ASP A 35 7.15 -81.18 -4.00
N THR A 36 6.07 -81.36 -4.77
CA THR A 36 5.81 -82.58 -5.56
C THR A 36 6.90 -82.83 -6.61
N SER A 37 7.34 -81.77 -7.29
CA SER A 37 8.43 -81.86 -8.28
C SER A 37 9.76 -82.19 -7.62
N TRP A 38 10.03 -81.64 -6.44
CA TRP A 38 11.21 -81.93 -5.63
C TRP A 38 11.22 -83.37 -5.13
N GLU A 39 10.10 -83.89 -4.63
CA GLU A 39 9.97 -85.29 -4.24
C GLU A 39 10.19 -86.23 -5.44
N ARG A 40 9.62 -85.90 -6.60
CA ARG A 40 9.83 -86.66 -7.83
C ARG A 40 11.29 -86.64 -8.27
N ALA A 41 11.94 -85.48 -8.23
CA ALA A 41 13.36 -85.35 -8.54
C ALA A 41 14.24 -86.16 -7.58
N ALA A 42 13.92 -86.14 -6.28
CA ALA A 42 14.63 -86.95 -5.28
C ALA A 42 14.47 -88.45 -5.54
N ARG A 43 13.24 -88.94 -5.82
CA ARG A 43 12.98 -90.35 -6.15
C ARG A 43 13.71 -90.79 -7.43
N LEU A 44 13.66 -89.96 -8.48
CA LEU A 44 14.38 -90.24 -9.72
C LEU A 44 15.91 -90.22 -9.53
N THR A 45 16.42 -89.37 -8.63
CA THR A 45 17.85 -89.34 -8.30
C THR A 45 18.27 -90.61 -7.55
N VAL A 46 17.47 -91.10 -6.61
CA VAL A 46 17.73 -92.38 -5.93
C VAL A 46 17.69 -93.53 -6.93
N LEU A 47 16.65 -93.60 -7.77
CA LEU A 47 16.53 -94.63 -8.81
C LEU A 47 17.70 -94.59 -9.80
N ALA A 48 18.14 -93.40 -10.22
CA ALA A 48 19.31 -93.26 -11.09
C ALA A 48 20.58 -93.80 -10.42
N LYS A 49 20.79 -93.54 -9.14
CA LYS A 49 21.92 -94.08 -8.38
C LYS A 49 21.85 -95.60 -8.21
N GLU A 50 20.67 -96.14 -7.94
CA GLU A 50 20.45 -97.59 -7.86
C GLU A 50 20.74 -98.26 -9.21
N MET A 51 20.23 -97.69 -10.31
CA MET A 51 20.50 -98.17 -11.67
C MET A 51 21.98 -98.06 -12.05
N GLU A 52 22.67 -97.00 -11.65
CA GLU A 52 24.12 -96.85 -11.83
C GLU A 52 24.90 -97.92 -11.07
N ALA A 53 24.52 -98.19 -9.82
CA ALA A 53 25.16 -99.23 -9.00
C ALA A 53 24.92 -100.65 -9.58
N ASP A 54 23.70 -100.94 -10.02
CA ASP A 54 23.36 -102.20 -10.67
C ASP A 54 24.12 -102.38 -12.00
N LEU A 55 24.23 -101.31 -12.80
CA LEU A 55 25.01 -101.31 -14.03
C LEU A 55 26.49 -101.60 -13.76
N GLU A 56 27.06 -100.99 -12.72
CA GLU A 56 28.46 -101.21 -12.35
C GLU A 56 28.71 -102.63 -11.83
N ALA A 57 27.80 -103.16 -11.00
CA ALA A 57 27.86 -104.55 -10.55
C ALA A 57 27.75 -105.55 -11.72
N LEU A 58 26.88 -105.26 -12.71
CA LEU A 58 26.77 -106.04 -13.94
C LEU A 58 28.05 -105.96 -14.78
N ARG A 59 28.64 -104.76 -14.92
CA ARG A 59 29.92 -104.57 -15.63
C ARG A 59 31.06 -105.33 -14.98
N GLU A 60 31.20 -105.27 -13.65
CA GLU A 60 32.19 -106.06 -12.92
C GLU A 60 32.01 -107.56 -13.15
N ARG A 61 30.76 -108.03 -13.08
CA ARG A 61 30.44 -109.44 -13.29
C ARG A 61 30.76 -109.89 -14.71
N VAL A 62 30.52 -109.04 -15.72
CA VAL A 62 30.89 -109.28 -17.11
C VAL A 62 32.42 -109.23 -17.30
N ALA A 63 33.10 -108.28 -16.68
CA ALA A 63 34.57 -108.14 -16.77
C ALA A 63 35.32 -109.34 -16.16
N ARG A 64 34.73 -110.00 -15.15
CA ARG A 64 35.27 -111.24 -14.55
C ARG A 64 35.03 -112.49 -15.42
N LEU A 65 34.19 -112.42 -16.45
CA LEU A 65 34.05 -113.50 -17.42
C LEU A 65 35.23 -113.42 -18.40
N ALA A 66 35.99 -114.51 -18.54
CA ALA A 66 37.00 -114.60 -19.58
C ALA A 66 36.33 -114.40 -20.96
N PRO A 67 36.96 -113.66 -21.90
CA PRO A 67 36.42 -113.50 -23.25
C PRO A 67 36.16 -114.87 -23.87
N GLN A 68 34.89 -115.20 -24.11
CA GLN A 68 34.53 -116.46 -24.76
C GLN A 68 34.87 -116.34 -26.25
N THR A 69 36.08 -116.76 -26.62
CA THR A 69 36.55 -116.74 -28.01
C THR A 69 35.98 -117.89 -28.86
N TYR A 70 35.26 -118.82 -28.23
CA TYR A 70 34.65 -120.01 -28.83
C TYR A 70 35.59 -120.80 -29.76
N GLU A 71 36.91 -120.72 -29.51
CA GLU A 71 37.94 -121.38 -30.35
C GLU A 71 37.78 -122.91 -30.38
N THR A 72 37.17 -123.47 -29.33
CA THR A 72 36.89 -124.90 -29.17
C THR A 72 35.68 -125.40 -29.97
N LEU A 73 34.86 -124.52 -30.54
CA LEU A 73 33.61 -124.86 -31.26
C LEU A 73 33.75 -124.84 -32.80
N GLY A 74 34.98 -124.65 -33.30
CA GLY A 74 35.29 -124.68 -34.73
C GLY A 74 35.09 -123.35 -35.47
N GLU A 75 35.57 -123.30 -36.71
CA GLU A 75 35.64 -122.08 -37.53
C GLU A 75 34.28 -121.39 -37.77
N ARG A 76 33.20 -122.17 -37.91
CA ARG A 76 31.84 -121.64 -38.13
C ARG A 76 31.29 -120.89 -36.91
N ALA A 77 31.57 -121.36 -35.70
CA ALA A 77 31.13 -120.69 -34.47
C ALA A 77 31.88 -119.36 -34.26
N ARG A 78 33.18 -119.32 -34.57
CA ARG A 78 33.98 -118.07 -34.54
C ARG A 78 33.45 -117.01 -35.51
N ARG A 79 33.10 -117.41 -36.74
CA ARG A 79 32.49 -116.48 -37.73
C ARG A 79 31.15 -115.90 -37.25
N LEU A 80 30.29 -116.72 -36.64
CA LEU A 80 29.02 -116.25 -36.09
C LEU A 80 29.21 -115.29 -34.91
N PHE A 81 30.18 -115.57 -34.04
CA PHE A 81 30.52 -114.69 -32.93
C PHE A 81 31.09 -113.34 -33.42
N GLN A 82 31.98 -113.38 -34.41
CA GLN A 82 32.50 -112.16 -35.04
C GLN A 82 31.39 -111.33 -35.67
N LEU A 83 30.49 -111.95 -36.45
CA LEU A 83 29.33 -111.28 -37.03
C LEU A 83 28.42 -110.67 -35.95
N GLY A 84 28.22 -111.37 -34.83
CA GLY A 84 27.45 -110.84 -33.69
C GLY A 84 28.11 -109.62 -33.04
N GLN A 85 29.45 -109.58 -32.94
CA GLN A 85 30.18 -108.41 -32.45
C GLN A 85 30.11 -107.24 -33.44
N GLU A 86 30.23 -107.51 -34.74
CA GLU A 86 30.10 -106.50 -35.79
C GLU A 86 28.68 -105.88 -35.78
N GLU A 87 27.64 -106.70 -35.65
CA GLU A 87 26.25 -106.24 -35.54
C GLU A 87 26.02 -105.46 -34.23
N ALA A 88 26.55 -105.92 -33.10
CA ALA A 88 26.44 -105.20 -31.83
C ALA A 88 27.14 -103.84 -31.89
N ALA A 89 28.30 -103.75 -32.55
CA ALA A 89 28.99 -102.50 -32.79
C ALA A 89 28.19 -101.58 -33.71
N ALA A 90 27.62 -102.10 -34.80
CA ALA A 90 26.78 -101.34 -35.73
C ALA A 90 25.52 -100.79 -35.06
N VAL A 91 24.83 -101.59 -34.24
CA VAL A 91 23.67 -101.14 -33.45
C VAL A 91 24.09 -100.07 -32.43
N GLY A 92 25.23 -100.25 -31.75
CA GLY A 92 25.76 -99.29 -30.80
C GLY A 92 26.13 -97.95 -31.44
N ASP A 93 26.77 -97.97 -32.61
CA ASP A 93 27.09 -96.78 -33.38
C ASP A 93 25.85 -96.10 -33.93
N GLY A 94 24.88 -96.86 -34.44
CA GLY A 94 23.58 -96.35 -34.88
C GLY A 94 22.82 -95.65 -33.75
N ALA A 95 22.74 -96.28 -32.57
CA ALA A 95 22.10 -95.69 -31.39
C ALA A 95 22.82 -94.40 -30.93
N ARG A 96 24.15 -94.36 -30.96
CA ARG A 96 24.93 -93.15 -30.64
C ARG A 96 24.68 -92.02 -31.63
N GLN A 97 24.63 -92.34 -32.93
CA GLN A 97 24.34 -91.35 -33.97
C GLN A 97 22.93 -90.78 -33.82
N GLU A 98 21.94 -91.62 -33.56
CA GLU A 98 20.56 -91.17 -33.36
C GLU A 98 20.40 -90.35 -32.09
N ALA A 99 21.04 -90.75 -30.99
CA ALA A 99 21.06 -89.95 -29.75
C ALA A 99 21.68 -88.55 -29.98
N ARG A 100 22.75 -88.45 -30.77
CA ARG A 100 23.35 -87.15 -31.15
C ARG A 100 22.39 -86.31 -31.98
N ARG A 101 21.73 -86.88 -32.98
CA ARG A 101 20.73 -86.18 -33.80
C ARG A 101 19.57 -85.64 -32.96
N LEU A 102 19.05 -86.45 -32.05
CA LEU A 102 17.99 -86.04 -31.13
C LEU A 102 18.45 -84.92 -30.18
N ALA A 103 19.69 -84.99 -29.68
CA ALA A 103 20.26 -83.93 -28.85
C ALA A 103 20.44 -82.62 -29.61
N GLU A 104 20.96 -82.67 -30.84
CA GLU A 104 21.10 -81.51 -31.73
C GLU A 104 19.74 -80.87 -32.04
N ALA A 105 18.74 -81.68 -32.42
CA ALA A 105 17.39 -81.20 -32.68
C ALA A 105 16.72 -80.58 -31.42
N ALA A 106 16.95 -81.17 -30.25
CA ALA A 106 16.47 -80.62 -28.99
C ALA A 106 17.15 -79.28 -28.66
N GLN A 107 18.46 -79.15 -28.91
CA GLN A 107 19.22 -77.92 -28.70
C GLN A 107 18.77 -76.80 -29.65
N GLU A 108 18.57 -77.11 -30.94
CA GLU A 108 18.03 -76.15 -31.91
C GLU A 108 16.66 -75.64 -31.48
N ARG A 109 15.77 -76.53 -31.05
CA ARG A 109 14.45 -76.16 -30.53
C ARG A 109 14.55 -75.30 -29.28
N ALA A 110 15.42 -75.64 -28.34
CA ALA A 110 15.65 -74.87 -27.12
C ALA A 110 16.17 -73.46 -27.43
N ASN A 111 17.13 -73.35 -28.35
CA ASN A 111 17.65 -72.07 -28.83
C ASN A 111 16.54 -71.25 -29.49
N GLY A 112 15.73 -71.85 -30.36
CA GLY A 112 14.61 -71.17 -31.02
C GLY A 112 13.58 -70.63 -30.02
N VAL A 113 13.23 -71.39 -28.98
CA VAL A 113 12.32 -70.92 -27.91
C VAL A 113 12.95 -69.78 -27.13
N ARG A 114 14.24 -69.87 -26.78
CA ARG A 114 14.95 -68.84 -26.05
C ARG A 114 15.03 -67.53 -26.85
N ASP A 115 15.38 -67.62 -28.12
CA ASP A 115 15.53 -66.46 -28.99
C ASP A 115 14.17 -65.80 -29.26
N ALA A 116 13.10 -66.59 -29.43
CA ALA A 116 11.74 -66.07 -29.51
C ALA A 116 11.28 -65.38 -28.21
N ALA A 117 11.60 -65.95 -27.05
CA ALA A 117 11.30 -65.35 -25.75
C ALA A 117 12.06 -64.02 -25.56
N HIS A 118 13.33 -63.95 -25.96
CA HIS A 118 14.11 -62.71 -25.94
C HIS A 118 13.53 -61.65 -26.87
N ALA A 119 13.21 -62.00 -28.12
CA ALA A 119 12.60 -61.08 -29.07
C ALA A 119 11.26 -60.53 -28.56
N HIS A 120 10.44 -61.38 -27.92
CA HIS A 120 9.19 -60.95 -27.30
C HIS A 120 9.43 -60.00 -26.12
N ALA A 121 10.38 -60.32 -25.23
CA ALA A 121 10.74 -59.46 -24.10
C ALA A 121 11.25 -58.08 -24.58
N ASP A 122 12.07 -58.06 -25.62
CA ASP A 122 12.57 -56.82 -26.23
C ASP A 122 11.45 -55.98 -26.83
N ALA A 123 10.51 -56.61 -27.54
CA ALA A 123 9.33 -55.93 -28.09
C ALA A 123 8.45 -55.32 -26.98
N VAL A 124 8.19 -56.08 -25.90
CA VAL A 124 7.41 -55.58 -24.75
C VAL A 124 8.13 -54.43 -24.06
N ARG A 125 9.46 -54.51 -23.90
CA ARG A 125 10.27 -53.43 -23.33
C ARG A 125 10.21 -52.18 -24.19
N ALA A 126 10.41 -52.31 -25.50
CA ALA A 126 10.37 -51.19 -26.43
C ALA A 126 9.00 -50.47 -26.42
N ASP A 127 7.90 -51.24 -26.42
CA ASP A 127 6.54 -50.70 -26.33
C ASP A 127 6.26 -50.03 -24.97
N ALA A 128 6.77 -50.60 -23.87
CA ALA A 128 6.68 -49.98 -22.55
C ALA A 128 7.46 -48.65 -22.47
N GLU A 129 8.67 -48.61 -23.03
CA GLU A 129 9.50 -47.41 -23.10
C GLU A 129 8.84 -46.32 -23.95
N GLU A 130 8.27 -46.67 -25.10
CA GLU A 130 7.56 -45.71 -25.96
C GLU A 130 6.33 -45.14 -25.26
N ARG A 131 5.51 -45.99 -24.62
CA ARG A 131 4.38 -45.53 -23.81
C ARG A 131 4.81 -44.63 -22.65
N ALA A 132 5.95 -44.92 -22.01
CA ALA A 132 6.50 -44.06 -20.97
C ALA A 132 6.95 -42.70 -21.53
N ARG A 133 7.63 -42.68 -22.69
CA ARG A 133 8.04 -41.44 -23.38
C ARG A 133 6.84 -40.59 -23.76
N GLN A 134 5.80 -41.18 -24.35
CA GLN A 134 4.57 -40.47 -24.72
C GLN A 134 3.86 -39.86 -23.51
N ARG A 135 3.76 -40.61 -22.39
CA ARG A 135 3.19 -40.08 -21.14
C ARG A 135 4.02 -38.93 -20.58
N LEU A 136 5.34 -39.02 -20.61
CA LEU A 136 6.21 -37.95 -20.14
C LEU A 136 6.11 -36.70 -21.02
N LEU A 137 6.00 -36.86 -22.34
CA LEU A 137 5.77 -35.74 -23.27
C LEU A 137 4.41 -35.09 -23.00
N GLY A 138 3.34 -35.87 -22.83
CA GLY A 138 2.02 -35.36 -22.46
C GLY A 138 2.04 -34.59 -21.15
N ALA A 139 2.61 -35.17 -20.08
CA ALA A 139 2.72 -34.51 -18.79
C ALA A 139 3.54 -33.21 -18.83
N ARG A 140 4.59 -33.16 -19.66
CA ARG A 140 5.39 -31.93 -19.87
C ARG A 140 4.59 -30.86 -20.61
N ALA A 141 3.85 -31.24 -21.66
CA ALA A 141 2.98 -30.33 -22.39
C ALA A 141 1.89 -29.74 -21.49
N GLU A 142 1.21 -30.58 -20.71
CA GLU A 142 0.21 -30.15 -19.71
C GLU A 142 0.82 -29.19 -18.68
N ALA A 143 2.00 -29.51 -18.15
CA ALA A 143 2.69 -28.65 -17.20
C ALA A 143 3.09 -27.29 -17.81
N ASP A 144 3.54 -27.30 -19.07
CA ASP A 144 3.88 -26.08 -19.79
C ASP A 144 2.63 -25.23 -20.07
N GLU A 145 1.51 -25.84 -20.46
CA GLU A 145 0.22 -25.16 -20.64
C GLU A 145 -0.25 -24.51 -19.34
N ILE A 146 -0.26 -25.25 -18.22
CA ILE A 146 -0.61 -24.72 -16.90
C ILE A 146 0.26 -23.51 -16.55
N ARG A 147 1.59 -23.62 -16.77
CA ARG A 147 2.53 -22.53 -16.48
C ARG A 147 2.30 -21.31 -17.37
N ILE A 148 2.03 -21.51 -18.65
CA ILE A 148 1.77 -20.41 -19.60
C ILE A 148 0.46 -19.70 -19.23
N THR A 149 -0.61 -20.46 -18.98
CA THR A 149 -1.92 -19.92 -18.57
C THR A 149 -1.81 -19.14 -17.26
N ALA A 150 -1.20 -19.73 -16.22
CA ALA A 150 -1.02 -19.03 -14.94
C ALA A 150 -0.20 -17.73 -15.09
N ARG A 151 0.85 -17.73 -15.91
CA ARG A 151 1.63 -16.50 -16.19
C ARG A 151 0.81 -15.45 -16.91
N ARG A 152 -0.05 -15.86 -17.83
CA ARG A 152 -0.94 -14.96 -18.57
C ARG A 152 -1.97 -14.33 -17.63
N GLU A 153 -2.65 -15.14 -16.82
CA GLU A 153 -3.63 -14.69 -15.83
C GLU A 153 -3.00 -13.70 -14.83
N VAL A 154 -1.81 -14.00 -14.30
CA VAL A 154 -1.08 -13.09 -13.41
C VAL A 154 -0.74 -11.77 -14.10
N LYS A 155 -0.34 -11.80 -15.37
CA LYS A 155 -0.04 -10.59 -16.14
C LYS A 155 -1.29 -9.75 -16.42
N GLU A 156 -2.39 -10.40 -16.80
CA GLU A 156 -3.69 -9.75 -17.03
C GLU A 156 -4.21 -9.13 -15.74
N GLY A 157 -4.27 -9.89 -14.64
CA GLY A 157 -4.70 -9.39 -13.33
C GLY A 157 -3.82 -8.25 -12.80
N ARG A 158 -2.49 -8.31 -13.00
CA ARG A 158 -1.59 -7.19 -12.67
C ARG A 158 -1.91 -5.95 -13.50
N THR A 159 -2.21 -6.12 -14.79
CA THR A 159 -2.52 -5.00 -15.69
C THR A 159 -3.83 -4.33 -15.27
N GLU A 160 -4.86 -5.12 -14.97
CA GLU A 160 -6.15 -4.64 -14.46
C GLU A 160 -5.99 -3.90 -13.12
N ALA A 161 -5.27 -4.49 -12.16
CA ALA A 161 -5.02 -3.87 -10.87
C ALA A 161 -4.27 -2.52 -10.99
N LEU A 162 -3.27 -2.46 -11.86
CA LEU A 162 -2.53 -1.22 -12.12
C LEU A 162 -3.38 -0.18 -12.86
N ALA A 163 -4.26 -0.60 -13.77
CA ALA A 163 -5.19 0.29 -14.45
C ALA A 163 -6.18 0.91 -13.45
N ALA A 164 -6.79 0.10 -12.57
CA ALA A 164 -7.66 0.57 -11.51
C ALA A 164 -6.96 1.55 -10.56
N LEU A 165 -5.70 1.25 -10.17
CA LEU A 165 -4.91 2.15 -9.33
C LEU A 165 -4.63 3.50 -10.03
N ARG A 166 -4.30 3.49 -11.32
CA ARG A 166 -4.08 4.72 -12.10
C ARG A 166 -5.37 5.53 -12.21
N GLU A 167 -6.50 4.88 -12.45
CA GLU A 167 -7.80 5.55 -12.52
C GLU A 167 -8.17 6.21 -11.19
N VAL A 168 -8.04 5.50 -10.07
CA VAL A 168 -8.26 6.07 -8.73
C VAL A 168 -7.34 7.25 -8.49
N ARG A 169 -6.05 7.13 -8.80
CA ARG A 169 -5.10 8.23 -8.65
C ARG A 169 -5.49 9.45 -9.49
N GLN A 170 -5.90 9.24 -10.74
CA GLN A 170 -6.35 10.33 -11.62
C GLN A 170 -7.60 11.02 -11.07
N ARG A 171 -8.59 10.23 -10.59
CA ARG A 171 -9.80 10.76 -9.96
C ARG A 171 -9.48 11.56 -8.70
N THR A 172 -8.57 11.06 -7.85
CA THR A 172 -8.15 11.78 -6.65
C THR A 172 -7.43 13.09 -6.98
N ILE A 173 -6.55 13.11 -7.99
CA ILE A 173 -5.90 14.35 -8.45
C ILE A 173 -6.95 15.34 -8.95
N GLY A 174 -7.93 14.89 -9.76
CA GLY A 174 -9.02 15.73 -10.23
C GLY A 174 -9.83 16.34 -9.07
N MET A 175 -10.24 15.51 -8.12
CA MET A 175 -10.99 15.95 -6.94
C MET A 175 -10.22 16.95 -6.07
N LEU A 176 -8.90 16.76 -5.90
CA LEU A 176 -8.06 17.72 -5.18
C LEU A 176 -7.95 19.06 -5.93
N ALA A 177 -7.79 19.03 -7.25
CA ALA A 177 -7.76 20.25 -8.05
C ALA A 177 -9.10 21.01 -8.04
N GLU A 178 -10.22 20.29 -8.06
CA GLU A 178 -11.56 20.86 -7.89
C GLU A 178 -11.70 21.51 -6.49
N GLN A 179 -11.28 20.82 -5.43
CA GLN A 179 -11.28 21.39 -4.07
C GLN A 179 -10.40 22.64 -3.95
N ASP A 180 -9.20 22.63 -4.51
CA ASP A 180 -8.30 23.78 -4.51
C ASP A 180 -8.93 24.98 -5.24
N THR A 181 -9.64 24.72 -6.35
CA THR A 181 -10.37 25.75 -7.11
C THR A 181 -11.52 26.31 -6.28
N GLU A 182 -12.36 25.46 -5.69
CA GLU A 182 -13.46 25.91 -4.82
C GLU A 182 -12.96 26.72 -3.61
N HIS A 183 -11.83 26.31 -3.02
CA HIS A 183 -11.22 27.05 -1.93
C HIS A 183 -10.70 28.41 -2.39
N ALA A 184 -10.03 28.47 -3.54
CA ALA A 184 -9.55 29.73 -4.12
C ALA A 184 -10.72 30.69 -4.44
N GLU A 185 -11.82 30.18 -4.98
CA GLU A 185 -13.03 30.95 -5.25
C GLU A 185 -13.65 31.50 -3.96
N ARG A 186 -13.80 30.65 -2.93
CA ARG A 186 -14.30 31.07 -1.61
C ARG A 186 -13.40 32.12 -0.95
N TRP A 187 -12.08 31.98 -1.07
CA TRP A 187 -11.13 32.97 -0.58
C TRP A 187 -11.24 34.29 -1.33
N ALA A 188 -11.32 34.26 -2.66
CA ALA A 188 -11.48 35.45 -3.48
C ALA A 188 -12.82 36.17 -3.25
N GLU A 189 -13.89 35.43 -2.93
CA GLU A 189 -15.16 36.00 -2.49
C GLU A 189 -15.03 36.67 -1.12
N ALA A 190 -14.46 35.98 -0.12
CA ALA A 190 -14.23 36.55 1.20
C ALA A 190 -13.32 37.80 1.18
N GLU A 191 -12.27 37.80 0.37
CA GLU A 191 -11.38 38.96 0.17
C GLU A 191 -12.12 40.15 -0.46
N ARG A 192 -13.01 39.89 -1.44
CA ARG A 192 -13.86 40.95 -2.03
C ARG A 192 -14.82 41.53 -1.01
N GLU A 193 -15.50 40.68 -0.23
CA GLU A 193 -16.41 41.15 0.82
C GLU A 193 -15.69 41.97 1.91
N GLU A 194 -14.49 41.55 2.33
CA GLU A 194 -13.67 42.33 3.27
C GLU A 194 -13.21 43.65 2.66
N ALA A 195 -12.77 43.66 1.40
CA ALA A 195 -12.37 44.89 0.69
C ALA A 195 -13.54 45.87 0.55
N GLU A 196 -14.74 45.38 0.21
CA GLU A 196 -15.96 46.19 0.15
C GLU A 196 -16.35 46.76 1.52
N ARG A 197 -16.26 45.96 2.59
CA ARG A 197 -16.50 46.41 3.96
C ARG A 197 -15.49 47.48 4.40
N ALA A 198 -14.21 47.27 4.11
CA ALA A 198 -13.15 48.23 4.40
C ALA A 198 -13.38 49.55 3.64
N ALA A 199 -13.65 49.49 2.33
CA ALA A 199 -13.95 50.68 1.52
C ALA A 199 -15.19 51.43 2.02
N ALA A 200 -16.24 50.71 2.45
CA ALA A 200 -17.43 51.33 3.04
C ALA A 200 -17.13 52.01 4.39
N LEU A 201 -16.28 51.41 5.23
CA LEU A 201 -15.84 52.02 6.50
C LEU A 201 -14.99 53.27 6.23
N ASP A 202 -14.04 53.19 5.31
CA ASP A 202 -13.19 54.32 4.92
C ASP A 202 -14.03 55.48 4.37
N ALA A 203 -15.03 55.19 3.53
CA ALA A 203 -15.96 56.21 3.03
C ALA A 203 -16.75 56.88 4.15
N ARG A 204 -17.28 56.11 5.11
CA ARG A 204 -17.98 56.67 6.29
C ARG A 204 -17.05 57.49 7.18
N HIS A 205 -15.82 57.04 7.37
CA HIS A 205 -14.80 57.77 8.13
C HIS A 205 -14.45 59.09 7.43
N ALA A 206 -14.22 59.07 6.12
CA ALA A 206 -13.96 60.28 5.33
C ALA A 206 -15.12 61.28 5.40
N GLU A 207 -16.37 60.82 5.33
CA GLU A 207 -17.55 61.67 5.51
C GLU A 207 -17.63 62.29 6.91
N GLN A 208 -17.36 61.52 7.96
CA GLN A 208 -17.32 62.02 9.34
C GLN A 208 -16.20 63.03 9.56
N VAL A 209 -15.01 62.77 9.02
CA VAL A 209 -13.87 63.70 9.06
C VAL A 209 -14.22 65.00 8.34
N ALA A 210 -14.76 64.93 7.12
CA ALA A 210 -15.17 66.11 6.37
C ALA A 210 -16.24 66.94 7.12
N ARG A 211 -17.22 66.28 7.77
CA ARG A 211 -18.20 66.96 8.63
C ARG A 211 -17.55 67.61 9.85
N ALA A 212 -16.61 66.93 10.51
CA ALA A 212 -15.90 67.47 11.67
C ALA A 212 -15.00 68.65 11.28
N GLU A 213 -14.31 68.58 10.14
CA GLU A 213 -13.51 69.67 9.59
C GLU A 213 -14.36 70.88 9.21
N ALA A 214 -15.52 70.66 8.57
CA ALA A 214 -16.48 71.71 8.25
C ALA A 214 -17.00 72.39 9.53
N ALA A 215 -17.45 71.62 10.52
CA ALA A 215 -17.90 72.14 11.80
C ALA A 215 -16.79 72.90 12.56
N LEU A 216 -15.55 72.42 12.50
CA LEU A 216 -14.40 73.12 13.08
C LEU A 216 -14.11 74.43 12.33
N SER A 217 -14.24 74.45 11.00
CA SER A 217 -14.07 75.66 10.20
C SER A 217 -15.15 76.70 10.51
N GLU A 218 -16.41 76.27 10.62
CA GLU A 218 -17.52 77.12 11.05
C GLU A 218 -17.29 77.66 12.47
N ALA A 219 -16.86 76.82 13.41
CA ALA A 219 -16.56 77.25 14.78
C ALA A 219 -15.39 78.25 14.82
N LYS A 220 -14.34 78.05 14.03
CA LYS A 220 -13.22 78.99 13.88
C LYS A 220 -13.69 80.33 13.31
N GLN A 221 -14.55 80.32 12.30
CA GLN A 221 -15.12 81.54 11.70
C GLN A 221 -15.98 82.29 12.72
N ALA A 222 -16.91 81.60 13.39
CA ALA A 222 -17.75 82.19 14.43
C ALA A 222 -16.91 82.75 15.59
N PHE A 223 -15.82 82.08 15.97
CA PHE A 223 -14.87 82.57 16.96
C PHE A 223 -14.18 83.87 16.48
N ALA A 224 -13.68 83.90 15.25
CA ALA A 224 -13.05 85.09 14.67
C ALA A 224 -14.03 86.27 14.53
N ASP A 225 -15.27 86.02 14.13
CA ASP A 225 -16.34 87.01 14.04
C ASP A 225 -16.70 87.54 15.44
N ALA A 226 -16.81 86.66 16.44
CA ALA A 226 -17.05 87.04 17.83
C ALA A 226 -15.90 87.85 18.42
N GLU A 227 -14.65 87.49 18.14
CA GLU A 227 -13.47 88.25 18.54
C GLU A 227 -13.46 89.65 17.92
N THR A 228 -13.80 89.75 16.63
CA THR A 228 -13.91 91.03 15.92
C THR A 228 -15.03 91.90 16.50
N SER A 229 -16.21 91.33 16.75
CA SER A 229 -17.34 92.01 17.41
C SER A 229 -16.99 92.44 18.83
N ALA A 230 -16.26 91.62 19.59
CA ALA A 230 -15.81 91.97 20.94
C ALA A 230 -14.82 93.13 20.90
N ARG A 231 -13.85 93.12 19.98
CA ARG A 231 -12.92 94.26 19.75
C ARG A 231 -13.67 95.52 19.35
N GLN A 232 -14.63 95.43 18.42
CA GLN A 232 -15.47 96.56 18.01
C GLN A 232 -16.28 97.11 19.18
N ARG A 233 -16.98 96.26 19.95
CA ARG A 233 -17.72 96.69 21.14
C ARG A 233 -16.82 97.29 22.21
N GLN A 234 -15.60 96.78 22.37
CA GLN A 234 -14.61 97.35 23.27
C GLN A 234 -14.15 98.73 22.79
N GLU A 235 -13.88 98.89 21.50
CA GLU A 235 -13.51 100.17 20.89
C GLU A 235 -14.67 101.19 20.98
N GLU A 236 -15.89 100.78 20.65
CA GLU A 236 -17.11 101.57 20.84
C GLU A 236 -17.31 101.96 22.29
N ALA A 237 -17.10 101.04 23.25
CA ALA A 237 -17.16 101.36 24.68
C ALA A 237 -16.06 102.35 25.08
N HIS A 238 -14.84 102.26 24.52
CA HIS A 238 -13.78 103.23 24.73
C HIS A 238 -14.12 104.61 24.15
N VAL A 239 -14.69 104.66 22.94
CA VAL A 239 -15.17 105.90 22.31
C VAL A 239 -16.30 106.52 23.15
N ARG A 240 -17.31 105.74 23.53
CA ARG A 240 -18.43 106.19 24.38
C ARG A 240 -17.95 106.64 25.76
N ALA A 241 -16.99 105.94 26.36
CA ALA A 241 -16.37 106.37 27.62
C ALA A 241 -15.62 107.70 27.44
N ALA A 242 -14.87 107.87 26.33
CA ALA A 242 -14.19 109.12 26.02
C ALA A 242 -15.18 110.27 25.76
N GLU A 243 -16.30 110.02 25.07
CA GLU A 243 -17.41 110.96 24.87
C GLU A 243 -18.04 111.38 26.21
N ILE A 244 -18.40 110.41 27.07
CA ILE A 244 -18.97 110.69 28.40
C ILE A 244 -17.98 111.49 29.25
N LEU A 245 -16.69 111.16 29.23
CA LEU A 245 -15.65 111.92 29.93
C LEU A 245 -15.50 113.34 29.36
N ALA A 246 -15.64 113.51 28.04
CA ALA A 246 -15.62 114.83 27.41
C ALA A 246 -16.88 115.65 27.75
N GLU A 247 -18.08 115.06 27.71
CA GLU A 247 -19.33 115.68 28.17
C GLU A 247 -19.28 116.03 29.65
N ALA A 248 -18.74 115.14 30.48
CA ALA A 248 -18.54 115.38 31.91
C ALA A 248 -17.58 116.55 32.15
N ARG A 249 -16.48 116.66 31.38
CA ARG A 249 -15.56 117.81 31.40
C ARG A 249 -16.23 119.11 30.94
N VAL A 250 -17.03 119.07 29.87
CA VAL A 250 -17.80 120.25 29.43
C VAL A 250 -18.82 120.66 30.49
N ARG A 251 -19.45 119.69 31.17
CA ARG A 251 -20.40 119.95 32.25
C ARG A 251 -19.69 120.44 33.51
N GLU A 252 -18.52 119.90 33.83
CA GLU A 252 -17.63 120.38 34.88
C GLU A 252 -17.20 121.82 34.60
N ASP A 253 -16.71 122.13 33.39
CA ASP A 253 -16.34 123.49 32.97
C ASP A 253 -17.54 124.44 33.02
N ARG A 254 -18.74 123.99 32.62
CA ARG A 254 -19.96 124.78 32.70
C ARG A 254 -20.36 125.04 34.15
N ILE A 255 -20.32 124.01 35.00
CA ILE A 255 -20.57 124.14 36.43
C ILE A 255 -19.53 125.10 37.01
N ALA A 256 -18.23 124.90 36.76
CA ALA A 256 -17.14 125.75 37.24
C ALA A 256 -17.33 127.22 36.83
N ARG A 257 -17.72 127.50 35.58
CA ARG A 257 -18.05 128.87 35.11
C ARG A 257 -19.31 129.42 35.76
N GLU A 258 -20.28 128.57 36.06
CA GLU A 258 -21.52 128.93 36.76
C GLU A 258 -21.25 129.16 38.26
N THR A 259 -20.38 128.38 38.91
CA THR A 259 -19.88 128.63 40.27
C THR A 259 -19.02 129.88 40.30
N GLU A 260 -18.15 130.13 39.31
CA GLU A 260 -17.42 131.39 39.19
C GLU A 260 -18.36 132.57 38.99
N ARG A 261 -19.42 132.44 38.18
CA ARG A 261 -20.44 133.48 38.00
C ARG A 261 -21.19 133.75 39.31
N VAL A 262 -21.60 132.71 40.02
CA VAL A 262 -22.28 132.81 41.32
C VAL A 262 -21.34 133.39 42.39
N LEU A 263 -20.07 133.00 42.41
CA LEU A 263 -19.06 133.57 43.30
C LEU A 263 -18.78 135.04 42.96
N ARG A 264 -18.80 135.43 41.69
CA ARG A 264 -18.66 136.82 41.25
C ARG A 264 -19.89 137.65 41.61
N GLU A 265 -21.11 137.14 41.39
CA GLU A 265 -22.35 137.78 41.85
C GLU A 265 -22.43 137.88 43.37
N HIS A 266 -21.91 136.89 44.11
CA HIS A 266 -21.81 136.96 45.57
C HIS A 266 -20.69 137.90 46.05
N GLY A 267 -19.60 138.04 45.28
CA GLY A 267 -18.55 139.04 45.50
C GLY A 267 -19.08 140.45 45.27
N GLU A 268 -19.80 140.69 44.17
CA GLU A 268 -20.46 141.96 43.86
C GLU A 268 -21.51 142.33 44.92
N ARG A 269 -22.29 141.36 45.44
CA ARG A 269 -23.19 141.57 46.58
C ARG A 269 -22.47 141.84 47.90
N TRP A 270 -21.28 141.27 48.10
CA TRP A 270 -20.45 141.53 49.30
C TRP A 270 -19.80 142.92 49.24
N ASP A 271 -19.40 143.37 48.05
CA ASP A 271 -18.86 144.70 47.79
C ASP A 271 -19.96 145.77 47.91
N ASP A 272 -21.18 145.51 47.44
CA ASP A 272 -22.34 146.40 47.64
C ASP A 272 -22.73 146.53 49.13
N VAL A 273 -22.65 145.44 49.91
CA VAL A 273 -22.90 145.47 51.36
C VAL A 273 -21.77 146.20 52.11
N HIS A 274 -20.50 146.03 51.73
CA HIS A 274 -19.39 146.81 52.29
C HIS A 274 -19.51 148.31 51.95
N ALA A 275 -19.88 148.65 50.71
CA ALA A 275 -20.12 150.03 50.29
C ALA A 275 -21.27 150.68 51.08
N HIS A 276 -22.31 149.92 51.44
CA HIS A 276 -23.40 150.42 52.29
C HIS A 276 -22.97 150.62 53.75
N ILE A 277 -22.09 149.77 54.27
CA ILE A 277 -21.53 149.89 55.63
C ILE A 277 -20.53 151.07 55.73
N ASP A 278 -19.74 151.32 54.69
CA ASP A 278 -18.81 152.46 54.63
C ASP A 278 -19.55 153.79 54.40
N LEU A 279 -20.69 153.78 53.70
CA LEU A 279 -21.56 154.94 53.54
C LEU A 279 -22.28 155.31 54.84
N VAL A 280 -22.69 154.33 55.66
CA VAL A 280 -23.27 154.58 57.01
C VAL A 280 -22.20 155.02 58.00
N ARG A 281 -20.97 154.51 57.89
CA ARG A 281 -19.84 154.92 58.75
C ARG A 281 -19.37 156.35 58.45
N ASN A 282 -19.30 156.75 57.17
CA ASN A 282 -18.92 158.11 56.78
C ASN A 282 -20.04 159.15 56.96
N SER A 283 -21.32 158.77 56.84
CA SER A 283 -22.45 159.71 57.03
C SER A 283 -22.73 160.07 58.49
N LEU A 284 -22.19 159.33 59.47
CA LEU A 284 -22.17 159.72 60.89
C LEU A 284 -20.96 160.58 61.27
N THR A 285 -19.93 160.71 60.42
CA THR A 285 -18.71 161.48 60.73
C THR A 285 -18.70 162.91 60.17
N THR A 286 -19.58 163.26 59.22
CA THR A 286 -19.49 164.54 58.48
C THR A 286 -20.62 165.55 58.67
N LEU A 287 -21.55 165.36 59.61
CA LEU A 287 -22.47 166.42 60.03
C LEU A 287 -22.42 166.68 61.55
N THR A 288 -21.36 167.41 61.91
CA THR A 288 -21.31 168.54 62.89
C THR A 288 -21.45 168.26 64.40
N GLY A 289 -20.45 168.46 65.28
CA GLY A 289 -19.04 168.88 65.12
C GLY A 289 -18.50 169.71 66.32
N ARG A 290 -17.37 169.34 66.96
CA ARG A 290 -16.46 170.20 67.79
C ARG A 290 -15.19 169.45 68.28
N ALA A 291 -14.04 170.14 68.31
CA ALA A 291 -12.59 169.73 68.27
C ALA A 291 -11.91 169.37 69.64
N PRO A 292 -10.58 169.03 69.77
CA PRO A 292 -9.44 169.14 68.81
C PRO A 292 -8.31 168.05 68.77
N ALA A 293 -7.49 168.17 67.71
CA ALA A 293 -6.02 167.95 67.53
C ALA A 293 -5.33 166.56 67.60
N GLU A 294 -4.40 166.40 66.64
CA GLU A 294 -3.42 165.32 66.32
C GLU A 294 -3.91 164.11 65.50
#